data_AF-A0A7S1YV54-F1
#
_entry.id   AF-A0A7S1YV54-F1
#
_cell.length_a   1.000
_cell.length_b   1.000
_cell.length_c   1.000
_cell.angle_alpha   90.00
_cell.angle_beta   90.00
_cell.angle_gamma   90.00
#
_symmetry.space_group_name_H-M   'P 1'
#
loop_
_entity.id
_entity.type
_entity.pdbx_description
1 polymer ?
#
loop_
_entity_poly.entity_id
_entity_poly.type
_entity_poly.pdbx_seq_one_letter_code
_entity_poly.pdbx_strand_id
1 'polypeptide(L)'
;EHEDWTDVKHSERKKRDRILADKVLLELIQKSDYEGFKRLFTNLGILALTGYCIHRLEIFPFDQNKYLPVDKDNRELWKLAIFIPAYVFYGFQIQCFAFAGQHEFLHRNAWKTRWINDWVLFAVGTACFELGKHEQMMHKQHHTFTNNIDKDPELTSFYSREEL
;
A
#
# COMPACT_ATOMS: atom_id res chain seq x y z
N GLU A 1 -15.16 13.35 -35.81
CA GLU A 1 -15.76 12.37 -34.89
C GLU A 1 -14.77 12.11 -33.77
N HIS A 2 -15.16 12.34 -32.52
CA HIS A 2 -14.42 11.79 -31.39
C HIS A 2 -14.85 10.32 -31.28
N GLU A 3 -13.95 9.39 -31.57
CA GLU A 3 -14.18 7.96 -31.30
C GLU A 3 -14.55 7.81 -29.81
N ASP A 4 -15.69 7.17 -29.52
CA ASP A 4 -16.06 6.81 -28.16
C ASP A 4 -15.26 5.57 -27.75
N TRP A 5 -14.36 5.76 -26.78
CA TRP A 5 -13.42 4.73 -26.35
C TRP A 5 -13.86 4.00 -25.09
N THR A 6 -14.98 4.38 -24.48
CA THR A 6 -15.42 3.89 -23.17
C THR A 6 -15.48 2.36 -23.09
N ASP A 7 -15.81 1.69 -24.19
CA ASP A 7 -15.93 0.23 -24.27
C ASP A 7 -14.68 -0.52 -24.76
N VAL A 8 -13.65 0.17 -25.25
CA VAL A 8 -12.41 -0.45 -25.73
C VAL A 8 -11.48 -0.75 -24.56
N LYS A 9 -10.98 -1.98 -24.45
CA LYS A 9 -10.06 -2.37 -23.37
C LYS A 9 -8.80 -1.52 -23.39
N HIS A 10 -8.30 -1.14 -22.21
CA HIS A 10 -7.11 -0.30 -22.13
C HIS A 10 -5.88 -0.91 -22.86
N SER A 11 -5.75 -2.24 -22.89
CA SER A 11 -4.69 -2.95 -23.65
C SER A 11 -4.77 -2.75 -25.17
N GLU A 12 -5.96 -2.52 -25.70
CA GLU A 12 -6.22 -2.33 -27.13
C GLU A 12 -6.00 -0.87 -27.54
N ARG A 13 -6.15 0.08 -26.60
CA ARG A 13 -5.78 1.49 -26.77
C ARG A 13 -4.25 1.69 -26.90
N LYS A 14 -3.44 0.83 -26.26
CA LYS A 14 -1.97 0.94 -26.14
C LYS A 14 -1.14 0.91 -27.43
N LYS A 15 -1.69 0.53 -28.59
CA LYS A 15 -0.89 0.48 -29.84
C LYS A 15 -0.74 1.83 -30.54
N ARG A 16 -1.67 2.77 -30.34
CA ARG A 16 -1.69 4.05 -31.06
C ARG A 16 -1.07 5.20 -30.26
N ASP A 17 -1.18 5.16 -28.92
CA ASP A 17 -0.76 6.26 -28.03
C ASP A 17 0.51 5.96 -27.23
N ARG A 18 1.33 5.00 -27.69
CA ARG A 18 2.54 4.58 -26.95
C ARG A 18 3.61 5.66 -27.05
N ILE A 19 3.82 6.40 -25.96
CA ILE A 19 4.84 7.47 -25.87
C ILE A 19 6.26 6.89 -25.90
N LEU A 20 6.44 5.67 -25.40
CA LEU A 20 7.74 5.00 -25.31
C LEU A 20 7.88 3.90 -26.37
N ALA A 21 9.10 3.78 -26.91
CA ALA A 21 9.48 2.67 -27.76
C ALA A 21 9.49 1.34 -26.98
N ASP A 22 9.14 0.24 -27.65
CA ASP A 22 8.98 -1.08 -27.04
C ASP A 22 10.22 -1.56 -26.29
N LYS A 23 11.42 -1.27 -26.80
CA LYS A 23 12.68 -1.62 -26.13
C LYS A 23 12.80 -0.97 -24.76
N VAL A 24 12.54 0.34 -24.68
CA VAL A 24 12.60 1.11 -23.43
C VAL A 24 11.54 0.62 -22.45
N LEU A 25 10.34 0.34 -22.95
CA LEU A 25 9.26 -0.20 -22.14
C LEU A 25 9.62 -1.57 -21.53
N LEU A 26 10.21 -2.47 -22.31
CA LEU A 26 10.63 -3.79 -21.85
C LEU A 26 11.75 -3.71 -20.80
N GLU A 27 12.69 -2.77 -20.95
CA GLU A 27 13.72 -2.51 -19.94
C GLU A 27 13.10 -2.00 -18.63
N LEU A 28 12.13 -1.07 -18.69
CA LEU A 28 11.46 -0.50 -17.50
C LEU A 28 10.55 -1.49 -16.77
N ILE A 29 9.95 -2.46 -17.47
CA ILE A 29 9.06 -3.47 -16.87
C ILE A 29 9.86 -4.65 -16.28
N GLN A 30 11.18 -4.68 -16.43
CA GLN A 30 12.00 -5.78 -15.95
C GLN A 30 11.89 -5.94 -14.42
N LYS A 31 11.42 -7.12 -14.00
CA LYS A 31 11.24 -7.46 -12.58
C LYS A 31 12.52 -8.04 -11.99
N SER A 32 12.82 -7.68 -10.75
CA SER A 32 14.00 -8.16 -10.02
C SER A 32 13.63 -8.53 -8.59
N ASP A 33 13.92 -9.76 -8.18
CA ASP A 33 13.68 -10.21 -6.81
C ASP A 33 14.54 -9.43 -5.80
N TYR A 34 15.77 -9.07 -6.20
CA TYR A 34 16.69 -8.31 -5.38
C TYR A 34 16.14 -6.92 -5.04
N GLU A 35 15.61 -6.20 -6.04
CA GLU A 35 15.02 -4.88 -5.80
C GLU A 35 13.74 -4.99 -4.95
N GLY A 36 12.93 -6.03 -5.15
CA GLY A 36 11.79 -6.34 -4.29
C GLY A 36 12.19 -6.52 -2.82
N PHE A 37 13.18 -7.38 -2.54
CA PHE A 37 13.69 -7.59 -1.19
C PHE A 37 14.36 -6.36 -0.59
N LYS A 38 15.15 -5.62 -1.38
CA LYS A 38 15.78 -4.37 -0.94
C LYS A 38 14.73 -3.36 -0.45
N ARG A 39 13.64 -3.18 -1.21
CA ARG A 39 12.52 -2.29 -0.82
C ARG A 39 11.81 -2.81 0.43
N LEU A 40 11.51 -4.11 0.49
CA LEU A 40 10.89 -4.74 1.65
C LEU A 40 11.71 -4.51 2.93
N PHE A 41 12.99 -4.89 2.92
CA PHE A 41 13.86 -4.77 4.09
C PHE A 41 14.17 -3.33 4.45
N THR A 42 14.21 -2.40 3.49
CA THR A 42 14.33 -0.97 3.79
C THR A 42 13.11 -0.49 4.59
N ASN A 43 11.90 -0.83 4.15
CA ASN A 43 10.67 -0.44 4.86
C ASN A 43 10.59 -1.09 6.25
N LEU A 44 10.86 -2.40 6.34
CA LEU A 44 10.87 -3.11 7.62
C LEU A 44 11.96 -2.58 8.57
N GLY A 45 13.13 -2.19 8.04
CA GLY A 45 14.21 -1.60 8.82
C GLY A 45 13.84 -0.23 9.38
N ILE A 46 13.23 0.64 8.56
CA ILE A 46 12.70 1.93 9.02
C ILE A 46 11.64 1.71 10.10
N LEU A 47 10.71 0.79 9.88
CA LEU A 47 9.67 0.45 10.84
C LEU A 47 10.28 -0.04 12.16
N ALA A 48 11.20 -1.01 12.11
CA ALA A 48 11.88 -1.54 13.30
C ALA A 48 12.64 -0.45 14.06
N LEU A 49 13.33 0.44 13.35
CA LEU A 49 14.06 1.56 13.95
C LEU A 49 13.10 2.53 14.65
N THR A 50 12.00 2.93 13.99
CA THR A 50 10.99 3.81 14.60
C THR A 50 10.37 3.16 15.84
N GLY A 51 9.99 1.88 15.75
CA GLY A 51 9.47 1.12 16.88
C GLY A 51 10.45 1.00 18.05
N TYR A 52 11.74 0.78 17.76
CA TYR A 52 12.80 0.76 18.77
C TYR A 52 12.96 2.11 19.46
N CYS A 53 12.98 3.21 18.71
CA CYS A 53 13.03 4.57 19.27
C CYS A 53 11.84 4.85 20.20
N ILE A 54 10.63 4.45 19.80
CA ILE A 54 9.42 4.56 20.63
C ILE A 54 9.56 3.72 21.91
N HIS A 55 10.03 2.49 21.81
CA HIS A 55 10.23 1.60 22.94
C HIS A 55 11.22 2.18 23.96
N ARG A 56 12.29 2.84 23.48
CA ARG A 56 13.30 3.51 24.31
C ARG A 56 12.81 4.76 25.06
N LEU A 57 11.61 5.27 24.75
CA LEU A 57 10.99 6.33 25.55
C LEU A 57 10.46 5.81 26.89
N GLU A 58 10.37 4.48 27.07
CA GLU A 58 9.99 3.82 28.34
C GLU A 58 8.65 4.34 28.90
N ILE A 59 7.72 4.69 28.00
CA ILE A 59 6.35 5.11 28.35
C ILE A 59 5.47 3.90 28.67
N PHE A 60 5.83 2.72 28.14
CA PHE A 60 5.12 1.46 28.37
C PHE A 60 5.94 0.47 29.23
N PRO A 61 5.29 -0.37 30.05
CA PRO A 61 3.84 -0.42 30.27
C PRO A 61 3.33 0.86 30.94
N PHE A 62 2.09 1.27 30.62
CA PHE A 62 1.36 2.17 31.50
C PHE A 62 1.25 1.43 32.83
N ASP A 63 2.17 1.69 33.74
CA ASP A 63 2.11 1.15 35.09
C ASP A 63 0.72 1.48 35.61
N GLN A 64 -0.06 0.46 35.97
CA GLN A 64 -1.45 0.63 36.41
C GLN A 64 -1.53 1.52 37.67
N ASN A 65 -0.41 1.74 38.36
CA ASN A 65 -0.26 2.64 39.50
C ASN A 65 0.27 4.04 39.13
N LYS A 66 0.67 4.28 37.88
CA LYS A 66 1.05 5.59 37.33
C LYS A 66 0.18 5.90 36.13
N TYR A 67 -1.01 6.41 36.40
CA TYR A 67 -1.86 7.03 35.39
C TYR A 67 -1.09 8.21 34.79
N LEU A 68 -0.48 7.96 33.63
CA LEU A 68 0.42 8.84 32.87
C LEU A 68 1.84 9.00 33.47
N PRO A 69 2.88 9.03 32.63
CA PRO A 69 4.23 9.43 33.03
C PRO A 69 4.26 10.96 33.18
N VAL A 70 3.43 11.51 34.05
CA VAL A 70 3.44 12.93 34.41
C VAL A 70 3.65 12.96 35.92
N ASP A 71 4.93 13.00 36.30
CA ASP A 71 5.31 13.32 37.67
C ASP A 71 4.66 14.68 38.05
N LYS A 72 4.43 14.93 39.35
CA LYS A 72 3.80 16.16 39.84
C LYS A 72 4.49 17.45 39.34
N ASP A 73 5.76 17.33 38.94
CA ASP A 73 6.61 18.40 38.42
C ASP A 73 6.69 18.48 36.88
N ASN A 74 5.87 17.74 36.12
CA ASN A 74 5.83 17.78 34.64
C ASN A 74 7.14 17.43 33.92
N ARG A 75 8.14 16.85 34.61
CA ARG A 75 9.49 16.57 34.07
C ARG A 75 9.52 15.61 32.87
N GLU A 76 8.43 14.90 32.63
CA GLU A 76 8.34 13.82 31.63
C GLU A 76 7.44 14.19 30.43
N LEU A 77 6.88 15.41 30.39
CA LEU A 77 6.03 15.88 29.29
C LEU A 77 6.73 15.84 27.92
N TRP A 78 8.04 16.04 27.90
CA TRP A 78 8.83 15.97 26.67
C TRP A 78 8.80 14.56 26.05
N LYS A 79 8.71 13.50 26.86
CA LYS A 79 8.58 12.12 26.35
C LYS A 79 7.26 11.94 25.62
N LEU A 80 6.16 12.45 26.18
CA LEU A 80 4.86 12.45 25.53
C LEU A 80 4.85 13.28 24.24
N ALA A 81 5.50 14.44 24.25
CA ALA A 81 5.64 15.30 23.08
C ALA A 81 6.38 14.63 21.91
N ILE A 82 7.33 13.71 22.18
CA ILE A 82 8.00 12.90 21.16
C ILE A 82 7.19 11.65 20.82
N PHE A 83 6.62 10.98 21.83
CA PHE A 83 5.91 9.72 21.66
C PHE A 83 4.68 9.84 20.79
N ILE A 84 3.84 10.85 21.02
CA ILE A 84 2.59 11.03 20.27
C ILE A 84 2.87 11.13 18.75
N PRO A 85 3.71 12.07 18.26
CA PRO A 85 3.99 12.14 16.83
C PRO A 85 4.75 10.92 16.32
N ALA A 86 5.68 10.34 17.09
CA ALA A 86 6.41 9.14 16.67
C ALA A 86 5.47 7.93 16.52
N TYR A 87 4.51 7.76 17.43
CA TYR A 87 3.53 6.67 17.41
C TYR A 87 2.52 6.84 16.27
N VAL A 88 2.05 8.07 16.02
CA VAL A 88 1.23 8.39 14.84
C VAL A 88 1.99 8.09 13.55
N PHE A 89 3.26 8.51 13.47
CA PHE A 89 4.12 8.21 12.33
C PHE A 89 4.36 6.70 12.16
N TYR A 90 4.53 5.97 13.24
CA TYR A 90 4.67 4.50 13.21
C TYR A 90 3.42 3.81 12.66
N GLY A 91 2.23 4.22 13.11
CA GLY A 91 0.96 3.74 12.54
C GLY A 91 0.83 4.09 11.05
N PHE A 92 1.20 5.31 10.68
CA PHE A 92 1.22 5.74 9.27
C PHE A 92 2.17 4.89 8.41
N GLN A 93 3.39 4.59 8.89
CA GLN A 93 4.33 3.71 8.20
C GLN A 93 3.75 2.32 7.93
N ILE A 94 3.10 1.73 8.94
CA ILE A 94 2.43 0.42 8.81
C ILE A 94 1.36 0.51 7.73
N GLN A 95 0.48 1.53 7.80
CA GLN A 95 -0.61 1.68 6.84
C GLN A 95 -0.09 1.92 5.42
N CYS A 96 0.92 2.78 5.25
CA CYS A 96 1.53 3.04 3.95
C CYS A 96 2.17 1.78 3.38
N PHE A 97 2.92 1.02 4.19
CA PHE A 97 3.54 -0.22 3.73
C PHE A 97 2.49 -1.27 3.38
N ALA A 98 1.45 -1.43 4.21
CA ALA A 98 0.38 -2.39 3.98
C ALA A 98 -0.39 -2.06 2.69
N PHE A 99 -0.88 -0.82 2.54
CA PHE A 99 -1.67 -0.40 1.39
C PHE A 99 -0.85 -0.30 0.09
N ALA A 100 0.28 0.42 0.10
CA ALA A 100 1.10 0.58 -1.10
C ALA A 100 1.80 -0.72 -1.49
N GLY A 101 2.25 -1.50 -0.49
CA GLY A 101 2.79 -2.84 -0.71
C GLY A 101 1.74 -3.74 -1.33
N GLN A 102 0.54 -3.80 -0.74
CA GLN A 102 -0.57 -4.56 -1.29
C GLN A 102 -0.83 -4.19 -2.75
N HIS A 103 -0.98 -2.91 -3.09
CA HIS A 103 -1.20 -2.46 -4.46
C HIS A 103 -0.15 -3.03 -5.44
N GLU A 104 1.13 -2.99 -5.07
CA GLU A 104 2.22 -3.54 -5.90
C GLU A 104 2.19 -5.08 -5.99
N PHE A 105 1.80 -5.77 -4.92
CA PHE A 105 1.72 -7.23 -4.88
C PHE A 105 0.50 -7.77 -5.64
N LEU A 106 -0.61 -7.02 -5.67
CA LEU A 106 -1.79 -7.32 -6.50
C LEU A 106 -1.40 -7.40 -7.97
N HIS A 107 -0.53 -6.50 -8.43
CA HIS A 107 0.05 -6.52 -9.78
C HIS A 107 1.11 -7.60 -10.00
N ARG A 108 1.61 -8.23 -8.93
CA ARG A 108 2.76 -9.16 -8.95
C ARG A 108 3.98 -8.54 -9.62
N ASN A 109 4.25 -7.27 -9.34
CA ASN A 109 5.37 -6.53 -9.93
C ASN A 109 6.58 -6.41 -8.99
N ALA A 110 6.38 -6.56 -7.68
CA ALA A 110 7.45 -6.43 -6.69
C ALA A 110 8.57 -7.47 -6.86
N TRP A 111 8.23 -8.73 -7.12
CA TRP A 111 9.19 -9.81 -7.36
C TRP A 111 8.99 -10.44 -8.73
N LYS A 112 10.10 -10.88 -9.34
CA LYS A 112 10.10 -11.77 -10.51
C LYS A 112 9.51 -13.13 -10.15
N THR A 113 9.81 -13.62 -8.95
CA THR A 113 9.28 -14.88 -8.43
C THR A 113 7.83 -14.71 -7.96
N ARG A 114 6.90 -15.30 -8.72
CA ARG A 114 5.45 -15.08 -8.54
C ARG A 114 4.91 -15.47 -7.17
N TRP A 115 5.29 -16.64 -6.65
CA TRP A 115 4.73 -17.13 -5.39
C TRP A 115 5.07 -16.23 -4.21
N ILE A 116 6.22 -15.54 -4.23
CA ILE A 116 6.61 -14.59 -3.19
C ILE A 116 5.59 -13.43 -3.13
N ASN A 117 5.19 -12.89 -4.28
CA ASN A 117 4.16 -11.85 -4.34
C ASN A 117 2.84 -12.34 -3.70
N ASP A 118 2.42 -13.58 -4.00
CA ASP A 118 1.15 -14.11 -3.49
C ASP A 118 1.17 -14.34 -1.97
N TRP A 119 2.29 -14.80 -1.41
CA TRP A 119 2.46 -14.97 0.03
C TRP A 119 2.52 -13.65 0.78
N VAL A 120 3.27 -12.68 0.25
CA VAL A 120 3.35 -11.35 0.86
C VAL A 120 2.00 -10.65 0.75
N LEU A 121 1.30 -10.77 -0.38
CA LEU A 121 -0.05 -10.26 -0.57
C LEU A 121 -1.03 -10.82 0.47
N PHE A 122 -0.96 -12.11 0.78
CA PHE A 122 -1.76 -12.70 1.85
C PHE A 122 -1.45 -12.05 3.20
N ALA A 123 -0.16 -11.92 3.55
CA ALA A 123 0.25 -11.31 4.81
C ALA A 123 -0.21 -9.84 4.93
N VAL A 124 0.02 -9.00 3.91
CA VAL A 124 -0.43 -7.59 3.98
C VAL A 124 -1.94 -7.45 3.87
N GLY A 125 -2.61 -8.30 3.08
CA GLY A 125 -4.08 -8.31 3.00
C GLY A 125 -4.72 -8.57 4.36
N THR A 126 -4.15 -9.48 5.17
CA THR A 126 -4.64 -9.69 6.54
C THR A 126 -4.48 -8.44 7.42
N ALA A 127 -3.42 -7.65 7.24
CA ALA A 127 -3.23 -6.40 7.97
C ALA A 127 -4.21 -5.29 7.53
N CYS A 128 -4.62 -5.30 6.26
CA CYS A 128 -5.62 -4.38 5.71
C CYS A 128 -7.06 -4.84 5.93
N PHE A 129 -7.30 -6.03 6.50
CA PHE A 129 -8.62 -6.69 6.56
C PHE A 129 -9.25 -6.95 5.19
N GLU A 130 -8.42 -7.20 4.18
CA GLU A 130 -8.84 -7.45 2.80
C GLU A 130 -8.41 -8.83 2.31
N LEU A 131 -9.26 -9.46 1.48
CA LEU A 131 -8.95 -10.75 0.87
C LEU A 131 -8.08 -10.51 -0.37
N GLY A 132 -6.76 -10.70 -0.25
CA GLY A 132 -5.81 -10.38 -1.34
C GLY A 132 -6.14 -10.97 -2.72
N LYS A 133 -6.77 -12.15 -2.81
CA LYS A 133 -7.23 -12.72 -4.09
C LYS A 133 -8.44 -12.00 -4.69
N HIS A 134 -9.38 -11.58 -3.84
CA HIS A 134 -10.53 -10.77 -4.24
C HIS A 134 -10.03 -9.44 -4.80
N GLU A 135 -9.18 -8.76 -4.03
CA GLU A 135 -8.56 -7.50 -4.43
C GLU A 135 -7.76 -7.63 -5.73
N GLN A 136 -7.08 -8.75 -5.95
CA GLN A 136 -6.30 -8.94 -7.18
C GLN A 136 -7.22 -9.02 -8.41
N MET A 137 -8.38 -9.67 -8.27
CA MET A 137 -9.35 -9.77 -9.36
C MET A 137 -10.01 -8.42 -9.63
N MET A 138 -10.50 -7.77 -8.56
CA MET A 138 -11.14 -6.46 -8.62
C MET A 138 -10.20 -5.42 -9.25
N HIS A 139 -8.97 -5.35 -8.76
CA HIS A 139 -7.99 -4.39 -9.25
C HIS A 139 -7.60 -4.64 -10.71
N LYS A 140 -7.50 -5.91 -11.13
CA LYS A 140 -7.27 -6.26 -12.54
C LYS A 140 -8.43 -5.83 -13.44
N GLN A 141 -9.67 -5.99 -12.99
CA GLN A 141 -10.86 -5.54 -13.72
C GLN A 141 -10.92 -4.01 -13.81
N HIS A 142 -10.66 -3.32 -12.69
CA HIS A 142 -10.53 -1.86 -12.65
C HIS A 142 -9.52 -1.34 -13.69
N HIS A 143 -8.30 -1.87 -13.74
CA HIS A 143 -7.30 -1.45 -14.76
C HIS A 143 -7.67 -1.81 -16.20
N THR A 144 -8.54 -2.81 -16.39
CA THR A 144 -8.98 -3.22 -17.73
C THR A 144 -10.06 -2.27 -18.26
N PHE A 145 -10.97 -1.84 -17.37
CA PHE A 145 -12.18 -1.10 -17.68
C PHE A 145 -12.26 0.25 -16.97
N THR A 146 -11.11 0.86 -16.64
CA THR A 146 -11.05 2.11 -15.87
C THR A 146 -11.97 3.16 -16.49
N ASN A 147 -12.83 3.76 -15.66
CA ASN A 147 -13.85 4.75 -16.05
C ASN A 147 -14.98 4.21 -16.94
N ASN A 148 -15.14 2.90 -17.09
CA ASN A 148 -16.35 2.32 -17.69
C ASN A 148 -17.37 2.10 -16.57
N ILE A 149 -18.41 2.94 -16.56
CA ILE A 149 -19.45 2.95 -15.52
C ILE A 149 -20.11 1.59 -15.27
N ASP A 150 -20.20 0.74 -16.29
CA ASP A 150 -20.91 -0.54 -16.23
C ASP A 150 -19.98 -1.73 -15.90
N LYS A 151 -18.66 -1.56 -16.00
CA LYS A 151 -17.68 -2.65 -15.92
C LYS A 151 -16.56 -2.42 -14.91
N ASP A 152 -16.34 -1.19 -14.51
CA ASP A 152 -15.36 -0.85 -13.49
C ASP A 152 -15.90 -1.26 -12.11
N PRO A 153 -15.29 -2.25 -11.44
CA PRO A 153 -15.73 -2.65 -10.11
C PRO A 153 -15.64 -1.52 -9.09
N GLU A 154 -14.73 -0.55 -9.23
CA GLU A 154 -14.64 0.58 -8.28
C GLU A 154 -15.81 1.57 -8.44
N LEU A 155 -16.51 1.57 -9.57
CA LEU A 155 -17.69 2.39 -9.80
C LEU A 155 -18.97 1.63 -9.45
N THR A 156 -19.08 0.39 -9.93
CA THR A 156 -20.27 -0.45 -9.77
C THR A 156 -20.49 -0.97 -8.36
N SER A 157 -19.44 -1.06 -7.53
CA SER A 157 -19.55 -1.56 -6.15
C SER A 157 -20.07 -0.52 -5.16
N PHE A 158 -19.91 0.78 -5.47
CA PHE A 158 -20.15 1.86 -4.51
C PHE A 158 -21.25 2.83 -4.94
N TYR A 159 -21.53 2.94 -6.24
CA TYR A 159 -22.55 3.84 -6.77
C TYR A 159 -23.47 3.11 -7.73
N SER A 160 -24.75 3.46 -7.70
CA SER A 160 -25.68 3.10 -8.77
C SER A 160 -25.37 3.93 -10.02
N ARG A 161 -25.73 3.41 -11.20
CA ARG A 161 -25.57 4.11 -12.47
C ARG A 161 -26.26 5.48 -12.50
N GLU A 162 -27.29 5.67 -11.67
CA GLU A 162 -28.05 6.92 -11.55
C GLU A 162 -27.31 7.98 -10.72
N GLU A 163 -26.31 7.58 -9.91
CA GLU A 163 -25.51 8.45 -9.04
C GLU A 163 -24.19 8.91 -9.66
N LEU A 164 -23.77 8.32 -10.79
CA LEU A 164 -22.51 8.58 -11.52
C LEU A 164 -22.74 9.41 -12.80
#